data_AF-W4F7T5-F1
#
_entry.id   AF-W4F7T5-F1
#
_cell.length_a   1.000
_cell.length_b   1.000
_cell.length_c   1.000
_cell.angle_alpha   90.00
_cell.angle_beta   90.00
_cell.angle_gamma   90.00
#
_symmetry.space_group_name_H-M   'P 1'
#
loop_
_entity.id
_entity.type
_entity.pdbx_description
1 polymer ?
#
loop_
_entity_poly.entity_id
_entity_poly.type
_entity_poly.pdbx_seq_one_letter_code
_entity_poly.pdbx_strand_id
1 'polypeptide(L)'
;MKANVPVYTIAQPDVAAQMLVKCALEHGAPLVVVPPLSEFNISTHDLDHSLGMHGQYQRVNAALAVVLASAWLAARHGTPLPPFHRMISPTTLQGLKQAFWPGRSQTIEDPLSTAVFHVDGAHTPLSIECCAHWFDSCCQVTDHRILIFNCHHERDVVTLFLPLLALGFHHVVFCPSRSCRPSIIPSVQEALLKANLDIAGLPSDAFNTDTFPPREDRMHWQHVCEKTWTILNQLHGQTTHTSLFPSVEATLHWIRTTAPPNTKVLVTGSLYNVGDTLSALEWSEE
;
A
#
# COMPACT_ATOMS: atom_id res chain seq x y z
N MET A 1 2.49 26.95 -3.36
CA MET A 1 3.11 27.32 -2.06
C MET A 1 2.60 28.71 -1.68
N LYS A 2 2.67 29.14 -0.41
CA LYS A 2 2.24 30.49 -0.01
C LYS A 2 3.44 31.38 0.30
N ALA A 3 3.33 32.66 -0.03
CA ALA A 3 4.43 33.60 0.17
C ALA A 3 4.81 33.71 1.64
N ASN A 4 6.12 33.67 1.91
CA ASN A 4 6.72 33.73 3.24
C ASN A 4 6.29 32.60 4.21
N VAL A 5 5.62 31.56 3.72
CA VAL A 5 5.26 30.38 4.53
C VAL A 5 6.29 29.29 4.27
N PRO A 6 7.01 28.79 5.29
CA PRO A 6 7.95 27.69 5.11
C PRO A 6 7.28 26.44 4.55
N VAL A 7 7.98 25.78 3.63
CA VAL A 7 7.56 24.53 2.99
C VAL A 7 8.56 23.46 3.39
N TYR A 8 8.06 22.36 3.94
CA TYR A 8 8.85 21.21 4.32
C TYR A 8 8.54 20.05 3.37
N THR A 9 9.58 19.42 2.84
CA THR A 9 9.47 18.22 2.01
C THR A 9 10.46 17.18 2.49
N ILE A 10 10.20 15.92 2.16
CA ILE A 10 11.19 14.85 2.16
C ILE A 10 12.03 14.93 0.87
N ALA A 11 13.07 14.11 0.75
CA ALA A 11 13.76 13.90 -0.51
C ALA A 11 12.77 13.48 -1.61
N GLN A 12 12.88 14.09 -2.78
CA GLN A 12 12.01 13.81 -3.93
C GLN A 12 12.86 13.36 -5.12
N PRO A 13 12.28 12.62 -6.08
CA PRO A 13 12.91 12.40 -7.37
C PRO A 13 13.29 13.74 -8.04
N ASP A 14 14.39 13.76 -8.79
CA ASP A 14 15.00 14.98 -9.32
C ASP A 14 14.01 15.95 -9.98
N VAL A 15 13.13 15.43 -10.84
CA VAL A 15 12.13 16.23 -11.55
C VAL A 15 11.15 16.90 -10.57
N ALA A 16 10.68 16.18 -9.56
CA ALA A 16 9.78 16.73 -8.55
C ALA A 16 10.52 17.71 -7.62
N ALA A 17 11.76 17.41 -7.24
CA ALA A 17 12.61 18.30 -6.44
C ALA A 17 12.84 19.64 -7.14
N GLN A 18 13.20 19.62 -8.43
CA GLN A 18 13.38 20.83 -9.24
C GLN A 18 12.10 21.66 -9.32
N MET A 19 10.94 21.01 -9.47
CA MET A 19 9.66 21.70 -9.49
C MET A 19 9.29 22.33 -8.14
N LEU A 20 9.61 21.68 -7.02
CA LEU A 20 9.43 22.27 -5.69
C LEU A 20 10.32 23.50 -5.50
N VAL A 21 11.60 23.43 -5.89
CA VAL A 21 12.53 24.56 -5.83
C VAL A 21 12.02 25.73 -6.67
N LYS A 22 11.60 25.47 -7.91
CA LYS A 22 11.04 26.49 -8.78
C LYS A 22 9.80 27.14 -8.16
N CYS A 23 8.83 26.34 -7.70
CA CYS A 23 7.61 26.85 -7.08
C CYS A 23 7.90 27.65 -5.81
N ALA A 24 8.87 27.23 -5.00
CA ALA A 24 9.29 27.92 -3.79
C ALA A 24 9.87 29.32 -4.11
N LEU A 25 10.75 29.41 -5.12
CA LEU A 25 11.33 30.67 -5.57
C LEU A 25 10.27 31.63 -6.12
N GLU A 26 9.36 31.15 -6.98
CA GLU A 26 8.28 31.96 -7.57
C GLU A 26 7.37 32.58 -6.51
N HIS A 27 7.17 31.89 -5.39
CA HIS A 27 6.30 32.36 -4.32
C HIS A 27 7.07 33.03 -3.17
N GLY A 28 8.41 33.07 -3.19
CA GLY A 28 9.20 33.53 -2.05
C GLY A 28 8.96 32.70 -0.78
N ALA A 29 8.78 31.39 -0.93
CA ALA A 29 8.54 30.46 0.17
C ALA A 29 9.86 29.75 0.55
N PRO A 30 10.31 29.81 1.81
CA PRO A 30 11.48 29.06 2.26
C PRO A 30 11.22 27.54 2.12
N LEU A 31 12.04 26.84 1.34
CA LEU A 31 11.94 25.39 1.16
C LEU A 31 12.99 24.68 1.99
N VAL A 32 12.56 23.69 2.78
CA VAL A 32 13.43 22.86 3.62
C VAL A 32 13.22 21.40 3.25
N VAL A 33 14.31 20.73 2.90
CA VAL A 33 14.35 19.26 2.78
C VAL A 33 14.65 18.69 4.16
N VAL A 34 13.72 17.91 4.69
CA VAL A 34 13.79 17.30 6.02
C VAL A 34 14.79 16.13 5.98
N PRO A 35 15.77 16.08 6.90
CA PRO A 35 16.69 14.96 6.97
C PRO A 35 15.98 13.69 7.48
N PRO A 36 16.60 12.50 7.31
CA PRO A 36 16.11 11.27 7.91
C PRO A 36 15.88 11.40 9.42
N LEU A 37 14.88 10.67 9.94
CA LEU A 37 14.54 10.71 11.38
C LEU A 37 15.72 10.32 12.28
N SER A 38 16.68 9.54 11.79
CA SER A 38 17.92 9.18 12.50
C SER A 38 18.85 10.35 12.80
N GLU A 39 18.69 11.50 12.13
CA GLU A 39 19.44 12.73 12.44
C GLU A 39 18.80 13.58 13.55
N PHE A 40 17.65 13.15 14.07
CA PHE A 40 16.96 13.78 15.19
C PHE A 40 17.43 13.18 16.52
N ASN A 41 16.98 13.76 17.63
CA ASN A 41 17.26 13.23 18.97
C ASN A 41 16.37 12.04 19.34
N ILE A 42 16.41 10.98 18.53
CA ILE A 42 15.74 9.70 18.78
C ILE A 42 16.79 8.59 18.94
N SER A 43 16.56 7.66 19.87
CA SER A 43 17.43 6.49 20.01
C SER A 43 17.23 5.54 18.83
N THR A 44 18.25 4.75 18.49
CA THR A 44 18.10 3.68 17.48
C THR A 44 17.01 2.69 17.88
N HIS A 45 16.94 2.34 19.16
CA HIS A 45 15.90 1.49 19.71
C HIS A 45 14.49 2.04 19.46
N ASP A 46 14.24 3.32 19.76
CA ASP A 46 12.91 3.92 19.53
C ASP A 46 12.59 4.02 18.03
N LEU A 47 13.60 4.32 17.20
CA LEU A 47 13.46 4.39 15.75
C LEU A 47 13.07 3.04 15.13
N ASP A 48 13.60 1.95 15.68
CA ASP A 48 13.39 0.60 15.16
C ASP A 48 12.14 -0.10 15.74
N HIS A 49 11.76 0.23 16.98
CA HIS A 49 10.76 -0.55 17.72
C HIS A 49 9.63 0.26 18.35
N SER A 50 9.61 1.58 18.21
CA SER A 50 8.65 2.43 18.94
C SER A 50 7.86 3.39 18.07
N LEU A 51 7.83 3.23 16.75
CA LEU A 51 6.86 3.96 15.93
C LEU A 51 5.56 3.16 15.88
N GLY A 52 4.42 3.81 16.14
CA GLY A 52 3.10 3.15 16.08
C GLY A 52 2.70 2.75 14.65
N MET A 53 3.23 3.45 13.65
CA MET A 53 3.03 3.18 12.24
C MET A 53 4.14 2.26 11.69
N HIS A 54 3.78 1.09 11.16
CA HIS A 54 4.72 0.10 10.63
C HIS A 54 5.15 0.36 9.18
N GLY A 55 6.33 -0.14 8.82
CA GLY A 55 6.95 -0.02 7.50
C GLY A 55 8.06 1.02 7.46
N GLN A 56 9.15 0.71 6.77
CA GLN A 56 10.36 1.57 6.77
C GLN A 56 10.08 3.00 6.25
N TYR A 57 9.19 3.12 5.26
CA TYR A 57 8.76 4.40 4.70
C TYR A 57 8.07 5.32 5.74
N GLN A 58 7.51 4.76 6.82
CA GLN A 58 6.90 5.57 7.88
C GLN A 58 7.93 6.37 8.67
N ARG A 59 9.21 5.99 8.68
CA ARG A 59 10.29 6.82 9.28
C ARG A 59 10.43 8.15 8.55
N VAL A 60 10.27 8.14 7.23
CA VAL A 60 10.29 9.35 6.39
C VAL A 60 9.06 10.22 6.67
N ASN A 61 7.88 9.61 6.76
CA ASN A 61 6.65 10.31 7.14
C ASN A 61 6.72 10.90 8.56
N ALA A 62 7.28 10.15 9.51
CA ALA A 62 7.47 10.58 10.89
C ALA A 62 8.45 11.76 10.99
N ALA A 63 9.57 11.74 10.27
CA ALA A 63 10.49 12.89 10.21
C ALA A 63 9.76 14.16 9.75
N LEU A 64 9.02 14.07 8.65
CA LEU A 64 8.24 15.19 8.13
C LEU A 64 7.17 15.65 9.14
N ALA A 65 6.45 14.72 9.78
CA ALA A 65 5.44 15.02 10.78
C ALA A 65 6.01 15.75 12.01
N VAL A 66 7.17 15.32 12.51
CA VAL A 66 7.87 15.98 13.62
C VAL A 66 8.19 17.43 13.25
N VAL A 67 8.77 17.67 12.08
CA VAL A 67 9.11 19.02 11.63
C VAL A 67 7.87 19.90 11.46
N LEU A 68 6.81 19.37 10.86
CA LEU A 68 5.55 20.10 10.68
C LEU A 68 4.91 20.46 12.02
N ALA A 69 4.86 19.52 12.97
CA ALA A 69 4.32 19.75 14.31
C ALA A 69 5.15 20.79 15.07
N SER A 70 6.48 20.69 15.03
CA SER A 70 7.38 21.65 15.68
C SER A 70 7.30 23.04 15.05
N ALA A 71 7.18 23.14 13.73
CA ALA A 71 6.99 24.41 13.03
C ALA A 71 5.67 25.09 13.43
N TRP A 72 4.59 24.31 13.51
CA TRP A 72 3.29 24.82 13.95
C TRP A 72 3.33 25.29 15.41
N LEU A 73 3.93 24.50 16.32
CA LEU A 73 4.06 24.87 17.73
C LEU A 73 4.92 26.13 17.90
N ALA A 74 6.07 26.21 17.23
CA ALA A 74 6.95 27.38 17.26
C ALA A 74 6.21 28.65 16.81
N ALA A 75 5.49 28.57 15.69
CA ALA A 75 4.68 29.68 15.18
C ALA A 75 3.57 30.08 16.17
N ARG A 76 2.87 29.11 16.78
CA ARG A 76 1.79 29.38 17.74
C ARG A 76 2.27 29.99 19.05
N HIS A 77 3.48 29.67 19.48
CA HIS A 77 4.08 30.18 20.71
C HIS A 77 4.98 31.41 20.50
N GLY A 78 5.21 31.83 19.26
CA GLY A 78 6.14 32.93 18.95
C GLY A 78 7.59 32.59 19.31
N THR A 79 7.95 31.30 19.30
CA THR A 79 9.30 30.80 19.62
C THR A 79 10.04 30.41 18.35
N PRO A 80 11.39 30.38 18.37
CA PRO A 80 12.15 29.86 17.24
C PRO A 80 11.89 28.36 17.07
N LEU A 81 11.93 27.89 15.82
CA LEU A 81 11.89 26.46 15.52
C LEU A 81 13.10 25.77 16.19
N PRO A 82 12.90 24.70 16.98
CA PRO A 82 14.01 23.97 17.58
C PRO A 82 14.87 23.30 16.49
N PRO A 83 16.19 23.15 16.71
CA PRO A 83 17.03 22.35 15.81
C PRO A 83 16.62 20.87 15.86
N PHE A 84 16.90 20.11 14.79
CA PHE A 84 16.48 18.69 14.66
C PHE A 84 16.89 17.82 15.86
N HIS A 85 18.10 18.03 16.39
CA HIS A 85 18.62 17.31 17.57
C HIS A 85 17.99 17.74 18.92
N ARG A 86 16.94 18.56 18.91
CA ARG A 86 16.09 18.88 20.09
C ARG A 86 14.60 18.88 19.75
N MET A 87 14.23 18.42 18.57
CA MET A 87 12.88 18.58 18.04
C MET A 87 11.91 17.52 18.58
N ILE A 88 12.43 16.33 18.91
CA ILE A 88 11.63 15.25 19.50
C ILE A 88 11.58 15.44 21.01
N SER A 89 10.51 16.09 21.48
CA SER A 89 10.18 16.15 22.91
C SER A 89 9.61 14.81 23.41
N PRO A 90 9.52 14.57 24.73
CA PRO A 90 8.83 13.41 25.28
C PRO A 90 7.38 13.28 24.77
N THR A 91 6.66 14.40 24.64
CA THR A 91 5.30 14.43 24.08
C THR A 91 5.27 14.08 22.60
N THR A 92 6.22 14.60 21.81
CA THR A 92 6.36 14.25 20.39
C THR A 92 6.65 12.76 20.22
N LEU A 93 7.55 12.21 21.02
CA LEU A 93 7.87 10.79 21.01
C LEU A 93 6.67 9.92 21.39
N GLN A 94 5.90 10.33 22.40
CA GLN A 94 4.65 9.65 22.75
C GLN A 94 3.65 9.67 21.58
N GLY A 95 3.50 10.82 20.91
CA GLY A 95 2.66 10.92 19.70
C GLY A 95 3.13 10.00 18.57
N LEU A 96 4.43 9.88 18.34
CA LEU A 96 4.99 8.93 17.36
C LEU A 96 4.71 7.46 17.74
N LYS A 97 4.79 7.14 19.04
CA LYS A 97 4.49 5.80 19.58
C LYS A 97 3.02 5.42 19.43
N GLN A 98 2.12 6.40 19.59
CA GLN A 98 0.67 6.19 19.56
C GLN A 98 0.04 6.43 18.19
N ALA A 99 0.81 6.93 17.21
CA ALA A 99 0.32 7.19 15.87
C ALA A 99 -0.20 5.89 15.24
N PHE A 100 -1.48 5.88 14.89
CA PHE A 100 -2.16 4.76 14.26
C PHE A 100 -3.03 5.31 13.12
N TRP A 101 -3.08 4.58 12.01
CA TRP A 101 -3.91 4.92 10.87
C TRP A 101 -4.54 3.64 10.30
N PRO A 102 -5.87 3.47 10.40
CA PRO A 102 -6.54 2.27 9.91
C PRO A 102 -6.25 2.02 8.43
N GLY A 103 -5.96 0.75 8.10
CA GLY A 103 -5.66 0.34 6.73
C GLY A 103 -4.27 0.74 6.21
N ARG A 104 -3.31 1.02 7.10
CA ARG A 104 -1.90 1.29 6.76
C ARG A 104 -1.00 0.40 7.60
N SER A 105 -0.38 -0.58 6.94
CA SER A 105 0.46 -1.59 7.59
C SER A 105 -0.18 -2.17 8.86
N GLN A 106 -1.47 -2.50 8.81
CA GLN A 106 -2.26 -2.91 9.96
C GLN A 106 -2.38 -4.44 10.00
N THR A 107 -2.07 -5.04 11.15
CA THR A 107 -2.21 -6.48 11.39
C THR A 107 -3.45 -6.74 12.26
N ILE A 108 -4.27 -7.72 11.88
CA ILE A 108 -5.53 -8.07 12.53
C ILE A 108 -5.59 -9.60 12.65
N GLU A 109 -5.74 -10.11 13.85
CA GLU A 109 -6.05 -11.52 14.08
C GLU A 109 -7.56 -11.72 13.84
N ASP A 110 -7.93 -12.65 12.97
CA ASP A 110 -9.34 -12.94 12.73
C ASP A 110 -9.93 -13.70 13.92
N PRO A 111 -10.95 -13.16 14.63
CA PRO A 111 -11.52 -13.83 15.80
C PRO A 111 -12.20 -15.17 15.47
N LEU A 112 -12.48 -15.45 14.19
CA LEU A 112 -13.19 -16.64 13.75
C LEU A 112 -12.28 -17.68 13.05
N SER A 113 -10.98 -17.44 12.95
CA SER A 113 -10.03 -18.41 12.37
C SER A 113 -8.62 -18.24 12.92
N THR A 114 -7.67 -19.04 12.42
CA THR A 114 -6.24 -18.88 12.76
C THR A 114 -5.49 -17.97 11.78
N ALA A 115 -6.21 -17.37 10.81
CA ALA A 115 -5.62 -16.50 9.82
C ALA A 115 -5.30 -15.12 10.43
N VAL A 116 -4.14 -14.57 10.05
CA VAL A 116 -3.75 -13.21 10.42
C VAL A 116 -3.78 -12.34 9.18
N PHE A 117 -4.66 -11.34 9.19
CA PHE A 117 -4.85 -10.38 8.11
C PHE A 117 -3.88 -9.22 8.26
N HIS A 118 -3.24 -8.87 7.15
CA HIS A 118 -2.33 -7.75 6.99
C HIS A 118 -2.98 -6.85 5.95
N VAL A 119 -3.44 -5.67 6.35
CA VAL A 119 -4.23 -4.79 5.50
C VAL A 119 -3.49 -3.48 5.24
N ASP A 120 -3.33 -3.15 3.96
CA ASP A 120 -2.70 -1.90 3.53
C ASP A 120 -3.31 -1.37 2.23
N GLY A 121 -3.76 -0.12 2.24
CA GLY A 121 -4.43 0.52 1.10
C GLY A 121 -3.50 1.03 0.00
N ALA A 122 -2.27 0.51 -0.12
CA ALA A 122 -1.34 0.77 -1.22
C ALA A 122 -1.99 0.52 -2.58
N HIS A 123 -1.70 1.41 -3.54
CA HIS A 123 -2.34 1.43 -4.87
C HIS A 123 -1.54 2.22 -5.93
N THR A 124 -0.26 2.49 -5.64
CA THR A 124 0.74 3.02 -6.59
C THR A 124 1.96 2.09 -6.55
N PRO A 125 2.79 2.04 -7.61
CA PRO A 125 3.94 1.14 -7.66
C PRO A 125 4.84 1.23 -6.41
N LEU A 126 5.25 2.45 -6.05
CA LEU A 126 6.08 2.68 -4.86
C LEU A 126 5.37 2.27 -3.55
N SER A 127 4.07 2.57 -3.40
CA SER A 127 3.35 2.18 -2.18
C SER A 127 3.17 0.66 -2.07
N ILE A 128 2.99 -0.04 -3.20
CA ILE A 128 2.86 -1.50 -3.21
C ILE A 128 4.20 -2.17 -2.90
N GLU A 129 5.32 -1.64 -3.41
CA GLU A 129 6.65 -2.10 -3.04
C GLU A 129 6.89 -1.98 -1.52
N CYS A 130 6.57 -0.80 -0.95
CA CYS A 130 6.61 -0.59 0.50
C CYS A 130 5.71 -1.56 1.28
N CYS A 131 4.49 -1.79 0.79
CA CYS A 131 3.54 -2.75 1.37
C CYS A 131 4.07 -4.18 1.31
N ALA A 132 4.66 -4.58 0.18
CA ALA A 132 5.21 -5.91 -0.02
C ALA A 132 6.37 -6.18 0.93
N HIS A 133 7.30 -5.22 1.08
CA HIS A 133 8.40 -5.32 2.03
C HIS A 133 7.93 -5.42 3.48
N TRP A 134 6.91 -4.64 3.85
CA TRP A 134 6.32 -4.73 5.19
C TRP A 134 5.67 -6.11 5.41
N PHE A 135 4.83 -6.58 4.48
CA PHE A 135 4.18 -7.88 4.60
C PHE A 135 5.18 -9.03 4.71
N ASP A 136 6.24 -9.02 3.89
CA ASP A 136 7.28 -10.04 3.96
C ASP A 136 7.97 -10.08 5.32
N SER A 137 8.23 -8.90 5.92
CA SER A 137 8.81 -8.81 7.28
C SER A 137 7.91 -9.37 8.39
N CYS A 138 6.60 -9.48 8.12
CA CYS A 138 5.63 -10.08 9.05
C CYS A 138 5.47 -11.59 8.87
N CYS A 139 6.08 -12.18 7.83
CA CYS A 139 5.92 -13.58 7.46
C CYS A 139 7.18 -14.41 7.76
N GLN A 140 6.96 -15.67 8.11
CA GLN A 140 7.99 -16.71 8.15
C GLN A 140 7.98 -17.52 6.85
N VAL A 141 9.05 -18.27 6.59
CA VAL A 141 9.16 -19.15 5.40
C VAL A 141 8.09 -20.25 5.41
N THR A 142 7.68 -20.70 6.60
CA THR A 142 6.68 -21.75 6.79
C THR A 142 5.23 -21.26 6.70
N ASP A 143 5.00 -19.95 6.61
CA ASP A 143 3.66 -19.39 6.61
C ASP A 143 2.96 -19.62 5.26
N HIS A 144 1.65 -19.91 5.34
CA HIS A 144 0.83 -20.00 4.14
C HIS A 144 0.36 -18.60 3.74
N ARG A 145 0.80 -18.12 2.57
CA ARG A 145 0.56 -16.74 2.13
C ARG A 145 -0.61 -16.66 1.16
N ILE A 146 -1.62 -15.87 1.49
CA ILE A 146 -2.77 -15.57 0.62
C ILE A 146 -2.78 -14.07 0.29
N LEU A 147 -3.06 -13.71 -0.96
CA LEU A 147 -3.30 -12.33 -1.38
C LEU A 147 -4.79 -12.12 -1.68
N ILE A 148 -5.39 -11.07 -1.13
CA ILE A 148 -6.68 -10.52 -1.58
C ILE A 148 -6.39 -9.18 -2.24
N PHE A 149 -6.56 -9.11 -3.56
CA PHE A 149 -6.22 -7.92 -4.33
C PHE A 149 -7.41 -7.37 -5.09
N ASN A 150 -7.60 -6.07 -5.01
CA ASN A 150 -8.47 -5.33 -5.93
C ASN A 150 -8.02 -3.87 -6.03
N CYS A 151 -7.94 -3.34 -7.25
CA CYS A 151 -7.57 -1.96 -7.53
C CYS A 151 -8.55 -1.32 -8.54
N HIS A 152 -8.52 0.00 -8.69
CA HIS A 152 -9.34 0.69 -9.69
C HIS A 152 -8.81 0.47 -11.12
N HIS A 153 -9.71 0.46 -12.11
CA HIS A 153 -9.39 0.10 -13.50
C HIS A 153 -8.34 1.02 -14.16
N GLU A 154 -8.24 2.27 -13.72
CA GLU A 154 -7.28 3.25 -14.25
C GLU A 154 -5.83 2.96 -13.83
N ARG A 155 -5.64 2.11 -12.81
CA ARG A 155 -4.33 1.73 -12.32
C ARG A 155 -3.66 0.80 -13.32
N ASP A 156 -2.34 0.93 -13.40
CA ASP A 156 -1.53 -0.02 -14.14
C ASP A 156 -1.36 -1.29 -13.29
N VAL A 157 -2.31 -2.21 -13.43
CA VAL A 157 -2.40 -3.42 -12.61
C VAL A 157 -1.13 -4.29 -12.72
N VAL A 158 -0.48 -4.31 -13.89
CA VAL A 158 0.77 -5.06 -14.09
C VAL A 158 1.86 -4.50 -13.21
N THR A 159 2.09 -3.19 -13.22
CA THR A 159 3.11 -2.56 -12.36
C THR A 159 2.83 -2.74 -10.88
N LEU A 160 1.55 -2.83 -10.47
CA LEU A 160 1.18 -3.13 -9.09
C LEU A 160 1.42 -4.60 -8.73
N PHE A 161 1.33 -5.53 -9.67
CA PHE A 161 1.58 -6.95 -9.40
C PHE A 161 3.07 -7.30 -9.26
N LEU A 162 3.97 -6.60 -9.94
CA LEU A 162 5.40 -6.96 -9.96
C LEU A 162 6.02 -7.11 -8.55
N PRO A 163 5.84 -6.18 -7.60
CA PRO A 163 6.38 -6.35 -6.24
C PRO A 163 5.69 -7.47 -5.46
N LEU A 164 4.44 -7.79 -5.79
CA LEU A 164 3.65 -8.83 -5.11
C LEU A 164 4.01 -10.24 -5.58
N LEU A 165 4.42 -10.42 -6.84
CA LEU A 165 4.88 -11.72 -7.37
C LEU A 165 6.10 -12.25 -6.62
N ALA A 166 6.98 -11.35 -6.16
CA ALA A 166 8.17 -11.70 -5.40
C ALA A 166 7.85 -12.36 -4.03
N LEU A 167 6.63 -12.19 -3.51
CA LEU A 167 6.23 -12.68 -2.19
C LEU A 167 5.84 -14.16 -2.17
N GLY A 168 5.70 -14.80 -3.34
CA GLY A 168 5.41 -16.24 -3.43
C GLY A 168 4.08 -16.63 -2.78
N PHE A 169 2.99 -15.98 -3.19
CA PHE A 169 1.66 -16.33 -2.69
C PHE A 169 1.27 -17.75 -3.12
N HIS A 170 0.72 -18.51 -2.17
CA HIS A 170 0.18 -19.84 -2.43
C HIS A 170 -1.19 -19.74 -3.12
N HIS A 171 -1.97 -18.72 -2.74
CA HIS A 171 -3.28 -18.43 -3.30
C HIS A 171 -3.48 -16.94 -3.50
N VAL A 172 -4.00 -16.52 -4.66
CA VAL A 172 -4.44 -15.15 -4.90
C VAL A 172 -5.93 -15.10 -5.19
N VAL A 173 -6.60 -14.20 -4.49
CA VAL A 173 -8.04 -13.98 -4.59
C VAL A 173 -8.31 -12.61 -5.19
N PHE A 174 -9.19 -12.58 -6.18
CA PHE A 174 -9.75 -11.35 -6.74
C PHE A 174 -11.25 -11.30 -6.42
N CYS A 175 -11.67 -10.20 -5.81
CA CYS A 175 -13.07 -9.96 -5.48
C CYS A 175 -13.39 -8.47 -5.59
N PRO A 176 -14.61 -8.11 -6.01
CA PRO A 176 -14.99 -6.72 -6.17
C PRO A 176 -15.22 -6.08 -4.80
N SER A 177 -14.81 -4.82 -4.69
CA SER A 177 -15.20 -3.96 -3.57
C SER A 177 -16.66 -3.53 -3.73
N ARG A 178 -17.31 -3.20 -2.61
CA ARG A 178 -18.70 -2.68 -2.56
C ARG A 178 -18.85 -1.39 -3.35
N SER A 179 -17.77 -0.62 -3.45
CA SER A 179 -17.70 0.61 -4.23
C SER A 179 -16.68 0.47 -5.37
N CYS A 180 -17.05 0.94 -6.56
CA CYS A 180 -16.13 1.12 -7.68
C CYS A 180 -16.40 2.48 -8.33
N ARG A 181 -15.36 3.08 -8.91
CA ARG A 181 -15.50 4.32 -9.70
C ARG A 181 -15.72 3.96 -11.17
N PRO A 182 -16.75 4.51 -11.84
CA PRO A 182 -16.95 4.30 -13.27
C PRO A 182 -15.72 4.73 -14.04
N SER A 183 -15.14 3.80 -14.80
CA SER A 183 -13.98 4.03 -15.65
C SER A 183 -13.89 2.93 -16.70
N ILE A 184 -13.21 3.21 -17.80
CA ILE A 184 -13.01 2.24 -18.87
C ILE A 184 -12.18 1.09 -18.32
N ILE A 185 -12.71 -0.13 -18.45
CA ILE A 185 -11.98 -1.34 -18.07
C ILE A 185 -11.01 -1.69 -19.21
N PRO A 186 -9.69 -1.71 -18.95
CA PRO A 186 -8.74 -2.18 -19.95
C PRO A 186 -8.87 -3.70 -20.13
N SER A 187 -8.64 -4.18 -21.35
CA SER A 187 -8.43 -5.59 -21.63
C SER A 187 -7.10 -6.08 -21.04
N VAL A 188 -6.95 -7.40 -20.92
CA VAL A 188 -5.70 -8.05 -20.49
C VAL A 188 -4.54 -7.65 -21.39
N GLN A 189 -4.76 -7.63 -22.72
CA GLN A 189 -3.73 -7.25 -23.68
C GLN A 189 -3.30 -5.79 -23.52
N GLU A 190 -4.26 -4.86 -23.37
CA GLU A 190 -3.96 -3.44 -23.14
C GLU A 190 -3.19 -3.22 -21.84
N ALA A 191 -3.53 -3.94 -20.76
CA ALA A 191 -2.82 -3.86 -19.50
C ALA A 191 -1.35 -4.29 -19.63
N LEU A 192 -1.08 -5.41 -20.34
CA LEU A 192 0.27 -5.93 -20.56
C LEU A 192 1.10 -5.01 -21.48
N LEU A 193 0.50 -4.52 -22.58
CA LEU A 193 1.16 -3.62 -23.51
C LEU A 193 1.51 -2.27 -22.87
N LYS A 194 0.62 -1.72 -22.04
CA LYS A 194 0.86 -0.48 -21.29
C LYS A 194 2.09 -0.58 -20.38
N ALA A 195 2.33 -1.76 -19.82
CA ALA A 195 3.48 -2.07 -18.99
C ALA A 195 4.75 -2.44 -19.81
N ASN A 196 4.71 -2.30 -21.14
CA ASN A 196 5.80 -2.65 -22.06
C ASN A 196 6.27 -4.11 -21.96
N LEU A 197 5.37 -5.04 -21.66
CA LEU A 197 5.69 -6.46 -21.67
C LEU A 197 5.65 -7.02 -23.10
N ASP A 198 6.65 -7.84 -23.43
CA ASP A 198 6.64 -8.60 -24.67
C ASP A 198 5.62 -9.74 -24.58
N ILE A 199 4.57 -9.61 -25.38
CA ILE A 199 3.46 -10.57 -25.46
C ILE A 199 3.54 -11.48 -26.67
N ALA A 200 4.55 -11.34 -27.54
CA ALA A 200 4.63 -12.08 -28.80
C ALA A 200 4.86 -13.59 -28.59
N GLY A 201 5.46 -13.98 -27.46
CA GLY A 201 5.68 -15.38 -27.09
C GLY A 201 4.49 -16.07 -26.40
N LEU A 202 3.40 -15.34 -26.13
CA LEU A 202 2.24 -15.92 -25.45
C LEU A 202 1.37 -16.72 -26.43
N PRO A 203 0.72 -17.81 -25.97
CA PRO A 203 -0.23 -18.57 -26.77
C PRO A 203 -1.34 -17.69 -27.37
N SER A 204 -1.85 -18.05 -28.54
CA SER A 204 -2.88 -17.26 -29.23
C SER A 204 -4.19 -17.10 -28.44
N ASP A 205 -4.48 -18.05 -27.53
CA ASP A 205 -5.63 -18.06 -26.64
C ASP A 205 -5.34 -17.47 -25.25
N ALA A 206 -4.11 -16.98 -25.01
CA ALA A 206 -3.71 -16.37 -23.73
C ALA A 206 -4.57 -15.14 -23.37
N PHE A 207 -5.18 -14.49 -24.36
CA PHE A 207 -6.07 -13.35 -24.17
C PHE A 207 -7.55 -13.69 -24.35
N ASN A 208 -7.92 -14.97 -24.46
CA ASN A 208 -9.31 -15.37 -24.57
C ASN A 208 -10.08 -14.95 -23.30
N THR A 209 -11.15 -14.18 -23.50
CA THR A 209 -12.08 -13.67 -22.47
C THR A 209 -13.53 -14.16 -22.67
N ASP A 210 -13.77 -15.22 -23.45
CA ASP A 210 -15.11 -15.73 -23.78
C ASP A 210 -15.88 -16.20 -22.54
N THR A 211 -15.16 -16.58 -21.48
CA THR A 211 -15.72 -16.99 -20.19
C THR A 211 -15.97 -15.82 -19.24
N PHE A 212 -15.60 -14.60 -19.62
CA PHE A 212 -15.76 -13.43 -18.76
C PHE A 212 -17.24 -13.01 -18.76
N PRO A 213 -17.74 -12.48 -17.63
CA PRO A 213 -19.05 -11.87 -17.60
C PRO A 213 -19.07 -10.59 -18.47
N PRO A 214 -20.25 -10.02 -18.78
CA PRO A 214 -20.36 -8.74 -19.49
C PRO A 214 -19.51 -7.63 -18.84
N ARG A 215 -19.05 -6.64 -19.61
CA ARG A 215 -18.18 -5.57 -19.11
C ARG A 215 -18.81 -4.72 -18.00
N GLU A 216 -20.14 -4.69 -17.95
CA GLU A 216 -20.92 -3.99 -16.95
C GLU A 216 -20.98 -4.74 -15.61
N ASP A 217 -20.65 -6.04 -15.61
CA ASP A 217 -20.59 -6.85 -14.40
C ASP A 217 -19.35 -6.50 -13.58
N ARG A 218 -19.53 -6.30 -12.27
CA ARG A 218 -18.44 -6.00 -11.33
C ARG A 218 -17.35 -7.07 -11.28
N MET A 219 -17.67 -8.31 -11.66
CA MET A 219 -16.73 -9.43 -11.73
C MET A 219 -15.82 -9.36 -12.96
N HIS A 220 -16.21 -8.65 -14.04
CA HIS A 220 -15.43 -8.58 -15.27
C HIS A 220 -14.00 -8.11 -14.99
N TRP A 221 -13.84 -7.08 -14.17
CA TRP A 221 -12.53 -6.59 -13.77
C TRP A 221 -11.71 -7.60 -12.97
N GLN A 222 -12.37 -8.42 -12.14
CA GLN A 222 -11.70 -9.45 -11.35
C GLN A 222 -11.13 -10.55 -12.25
N HIS A 223 -11.85 -10.91 -13.32
CA HIS A 223 -11.35 -11.83 -14.36
C HIS A 223 -10.16 -11.24 -15.12
N VAL A 224 -10.19 -9.93 -15.44
CA VAL A 224 -9.04 -9.26 -16.07
C VAL A 224 -7.81 -9.30 -15.14
N CYS A 225 -8.00 -8.98 -13.85
CA CYS A 225 -6.93 -9.07 -12.84
C CYS A 225 -6.37 -10.49 -12.74
N GLU A 226 -7.23 -11.49 -12.61
CA GLU A 226 -6.83 -12.90 -12.50
C GLU A 226 -6.03 -13.35 -13.72
N LYS A 227 -6.57 -13.15 -14.93
CA LYS A 227 -5.88 -13.55 -16.16
C LYS A 227 -4.52 -12.86 -16.31
N THR A 228 -4.46 -11.56 -15.96
CA THR A 228 -3.21 -10.80 -15.97
C THR A 228 -2.21 -11.38 -14.98
N TRP A 229 -2.63 -11.68 -13.75
CA TRP A 229 -1.80 -12.32 -12.73
C TRP A 229 -1.28 -13.70 -13.17
N THR A 230 -2.13 -14.53 -13.77
CA THR A 230 -1.76 -15.85 -14.28
C THR A 230 -0.68 -15.75 -15.36
N ILE A 231 -0.85 -14.84 -16.33
CA ILE A 231 0.14 -14.61 -17.39
C ILE A 231 1.48 -14.17 -16.78
N LEU A 232 1.47 -13.22 -15.84
CA LEU A 232 2.69 -12.76 -15.19
C LEU A 232 3.38 -13.89 -14.40
N ASN A 233 2.65 -14.71 -13.65
CA ASN A 233 3.25 -15.87 -12.97
C ASN A 233 3.92 -16.82 -13.94
N GLN A 234 3.28 -17.13 -15.06
CA GLN A 234 3.86 -18.00 -16.09
C GLN A 234 5.15 -17.41 -16.67
N LEU A 235 5.17 -16.10 -16.98
CA LEU A 235 6.36 -15.41 -17.47
C LEU A 235 7.50 -15.41 -16.45
N HIS A 236 7.17 -15.41 -15.16
CA HIS A 236 8.13 -15.50 -14.06
C HIS A 236 8.48 -16.95 -13.66
N GLY A 237 7.96 -17.97 -14.36
CA GLY A 237 8.20 -19.38 -14.04
C GLY A 237 7.58 -19.83 -12.71
N GLN A 238 6.55 -19.12 -12.24
CA GLN A 238 5.85 -19.38 -10.99
C GLN A 238 4.48 -20.01 -11.24
N THR A 239 3.97 -20.73 -10.24
CA THR A 239 2.61 -21.27 -10.23
C THR A 239 1.93 -20.84 -8.95
N THR A 240 0.73 -20.28 -9.07
CA THR A 240 -0.09 -19.85 -7.93
C THR A 240 -1.54 -20.22 -8.21
N HIS A 241 -2.25 -20.69 -7.19
CA HIS A 241 -3.68 -20.93 -7.30
C HIS A 241 -4.43 -19.59 -7.28
N THR A 242 -5.40 -19.41 -8.17
CA THR A 242 -6.24 -18.21 -8.20
C THR A 242 -7.70 -18.55 -7.91
N SER A 243 -8.45 -17.61 -7.35
CA SER A 243 -9.89 -17.74 -7.20
C SER A 243 -10.60 -16.40 -7.30
N LEU A 244 -11.82 -16.46 -7.84
CA LEU A 244 -12.73 -15.34 -7.93
C LEU A 244 -13.87 -15.53 -6.95
N PHE A 245 -14.10 -14.54 -6.09
CA PHE A 245 -15.24 -14.52 -5.19
C PHE A 245 -16.12 -13.30 -5.45
N PRO A 246 -17.44 -13.41 -5.22
CA PRO A 246 -18.36 -12.32 -5.50
C PRO A 246 -18.18 -11.13 -4.56
N SER A 247 -17.52 -11.28 -3.40
CA SER A 247 -17.26 -10.21 -2.45
C SER A 247 -16.14 -10.55 -1.46
N VAL A 248 -15.74 -9.55 -0.67
CA VAL A 248 -14.78 -9.71 0.44
C VAL A 248 -15.34 -10.65 1.52
N GLU A 249 -16.63 -10.57 1.86
CA GLU A 249 -17.27 -11.45 2.85
C GLU A 249 -17.24 -12.92 2.41
N ALA A 250 -17.51 -13.19 1.14
CA ALA A 250 -17.41 -14.54 0.58
C ALA A 250 -15.96 -15.06 0.62
N THR A 251 -15.00 -14.19 0.35
CA THR A 251 -13.57 -14.50 0.46
C THR A 251 -13.18 -14.86 1.89
N LEU A 252 -13.58 -14.06 2.88
CA LEU A 252 -13.30 -14.31 4.29
C LEU A 252 -13.96 -15.59 4.78
N HIS A 253 -15.20 -15.88 4.37
CA HIS A 253 -15.86 -17.14 4.68
C HIS A 253 -15.08 -18.35 4.15
N TRP A 254 -14.58 -18.27 2.91
CA TRP A 254 -13.73 -19.31 2.34
C TRP A 254 -12.39 -19.45 3.09
N ILE A 255 -11.71 -18.35 3.43
CA ILE A 255 -10.47 -18.40 4.22
C ILE A 255 -10.73 -19.06 5.58
N ARG A 256 -11.77 -18.64 6.30
CA ARG A 256 -12.12 -19.20 7.62
C ARG A 256 -12.41 -20.70 7.59
N THR A 257 -12.87 -21.23 6.46
CA THR A 257 -13.26 -22.64 6.32
C THR A 257 -12.16 -23.53 5.72
N THR A 258 -11.22 -22.95 4.97
CA THR A 258 -10.26 -23.74 4.16
C THR A 258 -8.80 -23.42 4.43
N ALA A 259 -8.49 -22.27 5.02
CA ALA A 259 -7.12 -21.86 5.23
C ALA A 259 -6.41 -22.78 6.23
N PRO A 260 -5.19 -23.24 5.92
CA PRO A 260 -4.41 -24.03 6.87
C PRO A 260 -3.97 -23.18 8.07
N PRO A 261 -3.51 -23.81 9.16
CA PRO A 261 -2.86 -23.10 10.26
C PRO A 261 -1.69 -22.23 9.76
N ASN A 262 -1.40 -21.15 10.49
CA ASN A 262 -0.34 -20.18 10.15
C ASN A 262 -0.55 -19.48 8.80
N THR A 263 -1.80 -19.20 8.44
CA THR A 263 -2.11 -18.43 7.24
C THR A 263 -1.92 -16.93 7.47
N LYS A 264 -1.15 -16.29 6.59
CA LYS A 264 -0.93 -14.84 6.51
C LYS A 264 -1.64 -14.31 5.27
N VAL A 265 -2.65 -13.46 5.47
CA VAL A 265 -3.43 -12.88 4.37
C VAL A 265 -3.00 -11.44 4.17
N LEU A 266 -2.53 -11.08 2.97
CA LEU A 266 -2.32 -9.68 2.57
C LEU A 266 -3.57 -9.18 1.87
N VAL A 267 -4.11 -8.03 2.29
CA VAL A 267 -5.19 -7.33 1.60
C VAL A 267 -4.67 -5.97 1.15
N THR A 268 -4.64 -5.75 -0.18
CA THR A 268 -4.12 -4.50 -0.74
C THR A 268 -4.72 -4.15 -2.10
N GLY A 269 -4.18 -3.13 -2.78
CA GLY A 269 -4.58 -2.67 -4.11
C GLY A 269 -5.52 -1.46 -4.10
N SER A 270 -6.25 -1.23 -3.00
CA SER A 270 -7.07 -0.04 -2.82
C SER A 270 -7.54 0.16 -1.37
N LEU A 271 -7.84 1.41 -1.02
CA LEU A 271 -8.51 1.73 0.24
C LEU A 271 -9.94 1.18 0.33
N TYR A 272 -10.64 0.99 -0.79
CA TYR A 272 -11.98 0.42 -0.79
C TYR A 272 -11.95 -1.07 -0.42
N ASN A 273 -11.02 -1.83 -0.99
CA ASN A 273 -10.81 -3.24 -0.63
C ASN A 273 -10.47 -3.40 0.87
N VAL A 274 -9.62 -2.52 1.38
CA VAL A 274 -9.27 -2.50 2.81
C VAL A 274 -10.46 -2.13 3.69
N GLY A 275 -11.23 -1.10 3.32
CA GLY A 275 -12.43 -0.70 4.08
C GLY A 275 -13.50 -1.80 4.15
N ASP A 276 -13.73 -2.49 3.04
CA ASP A 276 -14.65 -3.63 2.98
C ASP A 276 -14.13 -4.80 3.85
N THR A 277 -12.82 -5.04 3.86
CA THR A 277 -12.19 -6.07 4.71
C THR A 277 -12.30 -5.74 6.19
N LEU A 278 -12.00 -4.50 6.59
CA LEU A 278 -12.17 -4.05 7.97
C LEU A 278 -13.62 -4.23 8.42
N SER A 279 -14.58 -3.86 7.57
CA SER A 279 -16.01 -4.05 7.83
C SER A 279 -16.38 -5.52 7.99
N ALA A 280 -15.85 -6.39 7.12
CA ALA A 280 -16.14 -7.83 7.14
C ALA A 280 -15.44 -8.59 8.29
N LEU A 281 -14.35 -8.04 8.82
CA LEU A 281 -13.71 -8.48 10.06
C LEU A 281 -14.38 -7.92 11.32
N GLU A 282 -15.42 -7.09 11.18
CA GLU A 282 -16.08 -6.39 12.28
C GLU A 282 -15.11 -5.53 13.10
N TRP A 283 -14.07 -5.01 12.45
CA TRP A 283 -13.07 -4.17 13.09
C TRP A 283 -13.65 -2.78 13.39
N SER A 284 -13.37 -2.28 14.60
CA SER A 284 -13.70 -0.92 15.03
C SER A 284 -12.49 -0.26 15.70
N GLU A 285 -12.40 1.07 15.59
CA GLU A 285 -11.49 1.86 16.41
C GLU A 285 -12.02 1.89 17.85
N GLU A 286 -11.22 1.42 18.82
CA GLU A 286 -11.54 1.48 20.25
C GLU A 286 -11.37 2.88 20.85
#